data_AF-A0A962SYB3-F1
#
_entry.id   AF-A0A962SYB3-F1
#
_cell.length_a   1.000
_cell.length_b   1.000
_cell.length_c   1.000
_cell.angle_alpha   90.00
_cell.angle_beta   90.00
_cell.angle_gamma   90.00
#
_symmetry.space_group_name_H-M   'P 1'
#
loop_
_entity.id
_entity.type
_entity.pdbx_description
1 polymer ?
#
loop_
_entity_poly.entity_id
_entity_poly.type
_entity_poly.pdbx_seq_one_letter_code
_entity_poly.pdbx_strand_id
1 'polypeptide(L)'
;MNNNSDPLFEQYADLDFADAKPVSAIPALAQLQAEQGGKSRITIRVDNATLAFFKARAEMTGSHYQTLINEALQQFAQGQTLADVVRATLREELRRP
;
A
#
# COMPACT_ATOMS: atom_id res chain seq x y z
N MET A 1 13.41 -29.18 9.72
CA MET A 1 12.20 -28.68 9.03
C MET A 1 12.67 -27.84 7.86
N ASN A 2 12.61 -28.39 6.65
CA ASN A 2 12.95 -27.67 5.41
C ASN A 2 11.62 -27.23 4.78
N ASN A 3 11.33 -25.93 4.82
CA ASN A 3 10.01 -25.38 4.48
C ASN A 3 9.91 -24.93 3.01
N ASN A 4 10.73 -25.51 2.12
CA ASN A 4 10.80 -25.09 0.73
C ASN A 4 10.10 -26.12 -0.15
N SER A 5 8.77 -26.19 -0.06
CA SER A 5 7.94 -26.86 -1.05
C SER A 5 7.34 -25.78 -1.94
N ASP A 6 8.18 -25.14 -2.76
CA ASP A 6 7.66 -24.32 -3.85
C ASP A 6 7.13 -25.28 -4.93
N PRO A 7 5.81 -25.37 -5.15
CA PRO A 7 5.24 -26.30 -6.12
C PRO A 7 5.66 -26.01 -7.56
N LEU A 8 6.24 -24.85 -7.83
CA LEU A 8 6.76 -24.47 -9.15
C LEU A 8 8.20 -24.94 -9.37
N PHE A 9 8.91 -25.40 -8.34
CA PHE A 9 10.30 -25.81 -8.46
C PHE A 9 10.49 -26.93 -9.49
N GLU A 10 9.66 -27.98 -9.42
CA GLU A 10 9.79 -29.11 -10.35
C GLU A 10 9.47 -28.76 -11.80
N GLN A 11 8.57 -27.78 -12.02
CA GLN A 11 8.19 -27.35 -13.36
C GLN A 11 9.35 -26.66 -14.10
N TYR A 12 10.25 -26.02 -13.37
CA TYR A 12 11.32 -25.21 -13.93
C TYR A 12 12.73 -25.73 -13.59
N ALA A 13 12.81 -26.89 -12.92
CA ALA A 13 14.07 -27.47 -12.46
C ALA A 13 15.07 -27.71 -13.60
N ASP A 14 14.56 -28.07 -14.78
CA ASP A 14 15.36 -28.40 -15.96
C ASP A 14 15.53 -27.22 -16.95
N LEU A 15 15.02 -26.02 -16.63
CA LEU A 15 15.20 -24.85 -17.48
C LEU A 15 16.62 -24.28 -17.36
N ASP A 16 17.22 -23.96 -18.51
CA ASP A 16 18.51 -23.29 -18.57
C ASP A 16 18.34 -21.77 -18.39
N PHE A 17 18.94 -21.24 -17.31
CA PHE A 17 18.94 -19.82 -16.97
C PHE A 17 20.28 -19.14 -17.23
N ALA A 18 21.20 -19.75 -17.99
CA ALA A 18 22.52 -19.18 -18.27
C ALA A 18 22.45 -17.78 -18.91
N ASP A 19 21.45 -17.53 -19.76
CA ASP A 19 21.21 -16.24 -20.43
C ASP A 19 20.13 -15.37 -19.73
N ALA A 20 19.71 -15.74 -18.52
CA ALA A 20 18.68 -15.01 -17.81
C ALA A 20 19.13 -13.56 -17.50
N LYS A 21 18.28 -12.59 -17.84
CA LYS A 21 18.49 -11.17 -17.51
C LYS A 21 17.78 -10.84 -16.20
N PRO A 22 18.38 -10.04 -15.31
CA PRO A 22 17.68 -9.60 -14.11
C PRO A 22 16.44 -8.78 -14.50
N VAL A 23 15.42 -8.80 -13.65
CA VAL A 23 14.14 -8.08 -13.83
C VAL A 23 14.37 -6.60 -14.16
N SER A 24 15.38 -5.99 -13.52
CA SER A 24 15.77 -4.59 -13.75
C SER A 24 16.34 -4.30 -15.15
N ALA A 25 16.87 -5.30 -15.84
CA ALA A 25 17.44 -5.17 -17.18
C ALA A 25 16.39 -5.33 -18.30
N ILE A 26 15.15 -5.73 -17.96
CA ILE A 26 14.04 -5.84 -18.91
C ILE A 26 13.10 -4.64 -18.69
N PRO A 27 13.06 -3.65 -19.60
CA PRO A 27 12.36 -2.38 -19.35
C PRO A 27 10.90 -2.52 -18.94
N ALA A 28 10.16 -3.46 -19.56
CA ALA A 28 8.77 -3.72 -19.23
C ALA A 28 8.58 -4.26 -17.80
N LEU A 29 9.48 -5.15 -17.36
CA LEU A 29 9.43 -5.73 -16.02
C LEU A 29 9.92 -4.73 -14.95
N ALA A 30 10.93 -3.92 -15.28
CA ALA A 30 11.41 -2.85 -14.43
C ALA A 30 10.32 -1.79 -14.17
N GLN A 31 9.52 -1.44 -15.18
CA GLN A 31 8.37 -0.54 -15.03
C GLN A 31 7.32 -1.12 -14.09
N LEU A 32 6.91 -2.38 -14.31
CA LEU A 32 5.95 -3.05 -13.41
C LEU A 32 6.47 -3.14 -11.96
N GLN A 33 7.76 -3.37 -11.77
CA GLN A 33 8.35 -3.39 -10.43
C GLN A 33 8.39 -2.00 -9.79
N ALA A 34 8.65 -0.95 -10.57
CA ALA A 34 8.63 0.44 -10.10
C ALA A 34 7.21 0.89 -9.71
N GLU A 35 6.19 0.48 -10.45
CA GLU A 35 4.78 0.72 -10.12
C GLU A 35 4.37 0.08 -8.79
N GLN A 36 4.91 -1.11 -8.49
CA GLN A 36 4.71 -1.78 -7.19
C GLN A 36 5.66 -1.27 -6.09
N GLY A 37 6.78 -0.64 -6.48
CA GLY A 37 7.90 -0.23 -5.62
C GLY A 37 7.78 1.14 -4.97
N GLY A 38 6.68 1.87 -5.16
CA GLY A 38 6.50 3.23 -4.64
C GLY A 38 6.39 3.37 -3.12
N LYS A 39 6.45 2.27 -2.36
CA LYS A 39 6.29 2.26 -0.90
C LYS A 39 7.64 1.99 -0.22
N SER A 40 8.17 2.99 0.47
CA SER A 40 9.36 2.80 1.32
C SER A 40 8.97 2.27 2.70
N ARG A 41 9.66 1.23 3.18
CA ARG A 41 9.52 0.79 4.57
C ARG A 41 10.17 1.81 5.49
N ILE A 42 9.40 2.37 6.41
CA ILE A 42 9.88 3.31 7.43
C ILE A 42 9.66 2.74 8.83
N THR A 43 10.51 3.15 9.78
CA THR A 43 10.29 2.90 11.20
C THR A 43 9.86 4.21 11.84
N ILE A 44 8.62 4.26 12.35
CA ILE A 44 8.05 5.43 13.05
C ILE A 44 7.47 5.00 14.39
N ARG A 45 7.43 5.91 15.36
CA ARG A 45 6.70 5.70 16.62
C ARG A 45 5.29 6.23 16.44
N VAL A 46 4.30 5.40 16.77
CA VAL A 46 2.87 5.75 16.73
C VAL A 46 2.26 5.32 18.06
N ASP A 47 1.39 6.15 18.62
CA ASP A 47 0.70 5.81 19.85
C ASP A 47 -0.19 4.58 19.68
N ASN A 48 -0.24 3.74 20.73
CA ASN A 48 -1.03 2.51 20.72
C ASN A 48 -2.52 2.78 20.48
N ALA A 49 -3.05 3.89 21.00
CA ALA A 49 -4.44 4.30 20.81
C ALA A 49 -4.74 4.60 19.33
N THR A 50 -3.86 5.36 18.67
CA THR A 50 -3.96 5.68 17.24
C THR A 50 -3.88 4.41 16.40
N LEU A 51 -2.94 3.51 16.71
CA LEU A 51 -2.82 2.24 16.00
C LEU A 51 -4.07 1.36 16.18
N ALA A 52 -4.63 1.30 17.39
CA ALA A 52 -5.85 0.56 17.68
C ALA A 52 -7.05 1.09 16.89
N PHE A 53 -7.19 2.41 16.79
CA PHE A 53 -8.23 3.04 15.98
C PHE A 53 -8.16 2.62 14.51
N PHE A 54 -6.97 2.70 13.89
CA PHE A 54 -6.79 2.31 12.49
C PHE A 54 -6.99 0.81 12.25
N LYS A 55 -6.63 -0.04 13.22
CA LYS A 55 -6.90 -1.49 13.16
C LYS A 55 -8.39 -1.80 13.18
N ALA A 56 -9.13 -1.23 14.13
CA ALA A 56 -10.58 -1.43 14.21
C ALA A 56 -11.29 -0.94 12.94
N ARG A 57 -10.89 0.23 12.41
CA ARG A 57 -11.46 0.75 11.16
C ARG A 57 -11.15 -0.12 9.95
N ALA A 58 -9.94 -0.68 9.88
CA ALA A 58 -9.52 -1.59 8.83
C ALA A 58 -10.34 -2.89 8.84
N GLU A 59 -10.60 -3.46 10.03
CA GLU A 59 -11.46 -4.64 10.19
C GLU A 59 -12.89 -4.38 9.70
N MET A 60 -13.45 -3.21 10.00
CA MET A 60 -14.80 -2.84 9.56
C MET A 60 -14.94 -2.62 8.05
N THR A 61 -13.87 -2.16 7.39
CA THR A 61 -13.87 -1.80 5.96
C THR A 61 -13.27 -2.88 5.07
N GLY A 62 -12.76 -3.98 5.63
CA GLY A 62 -12.04 -5.02 4.90
C GLY A 62 -10.73 -4.54 4.28
N SER A 63 -10.15 -3.44 4.80
CA SER A 63 -8.93 -2.82 4.29
C SER A 63 -7.73 -3.11 5.21
N HIS A 64 -6.53 -2.68 4.82
CA HIS A 64 -5.33 -2.79 5.65
C HIS A 64 -5.11 -1.48 6.42
N TYR A 65 -4.86 -1.57 7.73
CA TYR A 65 -4.62 -0.38 8.57
C TYR A 65 -3.48 0.53 8.08
N GLN A 66 -2.45 -0.01 7.42
CA GLN A 66 -1.35 0.77 6.83
C GLN A 66 -1.83 1.64 5.67
N THR A 67 -2.78 1.16 4.86
CA THR A 67 -3.40 1.92 3.79
C THR A 67 -4.12 3.14 4.36
N LEU A 68 -4.91 2.94 5.42
CA LEU A 68 -5.64 4.04 6.09
C LEU A 68 -4.69 5.06 6.72
N ILE A 69 -3.58 4.62 7.32
CA ILE A 69 -2.56 5.51 7.86
C ILE A 69 -1.91 6.33 6.74
N ASN A 70 -1.53 5.70 5.63
CA ASN A 70 -0.91 6.40 4.51
C ASN A 70 -1.86 7.43 3.88
N GLU A 71 -3.15 7.08 3.74
CA GLU A 71 -4.17 8.01 3.25
C GLU A 71 -4.30 9.23 4.17
N ALA A 72 -4.35 9.03 5.49
CA ALA A 72 -4.41 10.14 6.45
C ALA A 72 -3.15 11.03 6.38
N LEU A 73 -1.95 10.43 6.26
CA LEU A 73 -0.71 11.18 6.07
C LEU A 73 -0.71 11.97 4.75
N GLN A 74 -1.26 11.39 3.68
CA GLN A 74 -1.37 12.05 2.38
C GLN A 74 -2.36 13.23 2.42
N GLN A 75 -3.53 13.05 3.04
CA GLN A 75 -4.52 14.13 3.23
C GLN A 75 -3.91 15.31 4.01
N PHE A 76 -3.18 15.00 5.09
CA PHE A 76 -2.49 16.01 5.88
C PHE A 76 -1.38 16.71 5.08
N ALA A 77 -0.57 15.98 4.33
CA ALA A 77 0.51 16.54 3.50
C ALA A 77 -0.01 17.39 2.34
N GLN A 78 -1.20 17.08 1.80
CA GLN A 78 -1.89 17.89 0.80
C GLN A 78 -2.47 19.19 1.35
N GLY A 79 -2.36 19.42 2.67
CA GLY A 79 -2.90 20.62 3.31
C GLY A 79 -4.42 20.59 3.41
N GLN A 80 -5.07 19.42 3.36
CA GLN A 80 -6.48 19.32 3.69
C GLN A 80 -6.63 19.61 5.18
N THR A 81 -6.98 20.86 5.50
CA THR A 81 -7.34 21.21 6.86
C THR A 81 -8.72 20.63 7.15
N LEU A 82 -9.00 20.28 8.41
CA LEU A 82 -10.35 19.89 8.82
C LEU A 82 -11.40 20.93 8.39
N ALA A 83 -11.01 22.20 8.28
CA ALA A 83 -11.85 23.28 7.77
C ALA A 83 -12.24 23.11 6.29
N ASP A 84 -11.39 22.52 5.44
CA ASP A 84 -11.68 22.27 4.03
C ASP A 84 -12.63 21.09 3.86
N VAL A 85 -12.45 20.02 4.65
CA VAL A 85 -13.37 18.86 4.68
C VAL A 85 -14.75 19.30 5.17
N VAL A 86 -14.82 20.06 6.26
CA VAL A 86 -16.08 20.60 6.82
C VAL A 86 -16.75 21.58 5.84
N ARG A 87 -15.98 22.43 5.16
CA ARG A 87 -16.52 23.34 4.14
C ARG A 87 -17.08 22.59 2.94
N ALA A 88 -16.46 21.49 2.54
CA ALA A 88 -16.97 20.63 1.47
C ALA A 88 -18.29 19.95 1.87
N THR A 89 -18.36 19.39 3.08
CA THR A 89 -19.59 18.73 3.59
C THR A 89 -20.74 19.73 3.76
N LEU A 90 -20.48 20.93 4.29
CA LEU A 90 -21.51 21.97 4.38
C LEU A 90 -22.01 22.44 3.01
N ARG A 91 -21.13 22.52 2.00
CA ARG A 91 -21.54 22.92 0.63
C ARG A 91 -22.37 21.85 -0.06
N GLU A 92 -22.11 20.57 0.20
CA GLU A 92 -22.92 19.47 -0.33
C GLU A 92 -24.31 19.45 0.30
N GLU A 93 -24.42 19.65 1.61
CA GLU A 93 -25.71 19.71 2.31
C GLU A 93 -26.55 20.95 1.92
N LEU A 94 -25.93 22.10 1.65
CA LEU A 94 -26.64 23.29 1.13
C LEU A 94 -27.03 23.20 -0.36
N ARG A 95 -26.49 22.23 -1.10
CA ARG A 95 -26.82 21.98 -2.52
C ARG A 95 -27.86 20.88 -2.72
N ARG A 96 -28.18 20.10 -1.69
CA ARG A 96 -29.37 19.26 -1.68
C ARG A 96 -30.56 20.09 -1.19
N PRO A 97 -31.58 20.34 -2.03
CA PRO A 97 -32.82 20.97 -1.57
C PRO A 97 -33.59 20.06 -0.61
#